data_AF-A0A961D7U7-F1
#
_entry.id   AF-A0A961D7U7-F1
#
_cell.length_a   1.000
_cell.length_b   1.000
_cell.length_c   1.000
_cell.angle_alpha   90.00
_cell.angle_beta   90.00
_cell.angle_gamma   90.00
#
_symmetry.space_group_name_H-M   'P 1'
#
loop_
_entity.id
_entity.type
_entity.pdbx_description
1 polymer ?
#
loop_
_entity_poly.entity_id
_entity_poly.type
_entity_poly.pdbx_seq_one_letter_code
_entity_poly.pdbx_strand_id
1 'polypeptide(L)'
;MSAVPADPNAIDPRVFPATSRRGRSCGVLKIGGLRATDLVERFGSPLYVIDEGVARQRARETREALQREAERIGTSATVYYAGKAFLCVEVARWMAEEGLGIDVASGGELAVALAAGAAPGSIGFHGNNKSESEIARAVAAGVGTIILDSEQEIERVAAAASAAGVRQRVRLRVNSGVHA
;
A
#
# COMPACT_ATOMS: atom_id res chain seq x y z
N MET A 1 -15.78 -6.91 -27.37
CA MET A 1 -14.78 -8.00 -27.29
C MET A 1 -15.31 -9.03 -26.33
N SER A 2 -15.33 -10.32 -26.70
CA SER A 2 -15.76 -11.40 -25.81
C SER A 2 -14.89 -11.43 -24.55
N ALA A 3 -15.52 -11.55 -23.37
CA ALA A 3 -14.82 -11.70 -22.09
C ALA A 3 -14.18 -13.09 -21.92
N VAL A 4 -14.42 -14.00 -22.85
CA VAL A 4 -13.91 -15.39 -22.82
C VAL A 4 -12.56 -15.45 -23.53
N PRO A 5 -11.50 -15.98 -22.87
CA PRO A 5 -10.21 -16.20 -23.52
C PRO A 5 -10.36 -17.11 -24.74
N ALA A 6 -9.68 -16.76 -25.84
CA ALA A 6 -9.66 -17.60 -27.05
C ALA A 6 -8.96 -18.95 -26.81
N ASP A 7 -8.02 -19.00 -25.86
CA ASP A 7 -7.38 -20.22 -25.37
C ASP A 7 -7.46 -20.24 -23.83
N PRO A 8 -8.19 -21.20 -23.22
CA PRO A 8 -8.29 -21.30 -21.76
C PRO A 8 -6.97 -21.69 -21.09
N ASN A 9 -5.97 -22.17 -21.85
CA ASN A 9 -4.64 -22.48 -21.34
C ASN A 9 -3.69 -21.29 -21.38
N ALA A 10 -4.03 -20.22 -22.09
CA ALA A 10 -3.18 -19.04 -22.20
C ALA A 10 -3.03 -18.33 -20.86
N ILE A 11 -1.85 -17.77 -20.61
CA ILE A 11 -1.58 -16.89 -19.48
C ILE A 11 -1.69 -15.46 -20.00
N ASP A 12 -2.81 -14.79 -19.72
CA ASP A 12 -3.03 -13.39 -20.14
C ASP A 12 -2.14 -12.46 -19.30
N PRO A 13 -1.16 -11.74 -19.90
CA PRO A 13 -0.25 -10.87 -19.19
C PRO A 13 -0.93 -9.64 -18.57
N ARG A 14 -2.18 -9.34 -18.94
CA ARG A 14 -2.98 -8.26 -18.34
C ARG A 14 -3.59 -8.65 -16.99
N VAL A 15 -3.71 -9.94 -16.71
CA VAL A 15 -4.38 -10.48 -15.52
C VAL A 15 -3.38 -11.12 -14.56
N PHE A 16 -2.47 -11.95 -15.07
CA PHE A 16 -1.51 -12.69 -14.25
C PHE A 16 -0.28 -11.82 -13.90
N PRO A 17 0.44 -12.12 -12.80
CA PRO A 17 1.74 -11.53 -12.53
C PRO A 17 2.67 -11.64 -13.75
N ALA A 18 3.45 -10.60 -14.04
CA ALA A 18 4.23 -10.50 -15.28
C ALA A 18 5.28 -11.61 -15.46
N THR A 19 5.66 -12.30 -14.39
CA THR A 19 6.59 -13.46 -14.43
C THR A 19 5.89 -14.79 -14.68
N SER A 20 4.55 -14.79 -14.76
CA SER A 20 3.76 -16.02 -14.89
C SER A 20 4.00 -16.67 -16.24
N ARG A 21 4.38 -17.95 -16.25
CA ARG A 21 4.63 -18.71 -17.49
C ARG A 21 4.03 -20.09 -17.38
N ARG A 22 3.51 -20.62 -18.49
CA ARG A 22 3.14 -22.04 -18.58
C ARG A 22 4.32 -22.84 -19.14
N GLY A 23 4.70 -23.93 -18.48
CA GLY A 23 5.74 -24.83 -18.97
C GLY A 23 5.31 -25.47 -20.29
N ARG A 24 6.10 -25.28 -21.36
CA ARG A 24 5.75 -25.75 -22.72
C ARG A 24 5.57 -27.27 -22.81
N SER A 25 6.38 -28.04 -22.08
CA SER A 25 6.35 -29.51 -22.11
C SER A 25 5.46 -30.14 -21.04
N CYS A 26 5.31 -29.50 -19.88
CA CYS A 26 4.59 -30.08 -18.72
C CYS A 26 3.24 -29.42 -18.43
N GLY A 27 2.91 -28.29 -19.07
CA GLY A 27 1.65 -27.55 -18.85
C GLY A 27 1.53 -26.85 -17.50
N VAL A 28 2.52 -26.97 -16.60
CA VAL A 28 2.46 -26.42 -15.23
C VAL A 28 2.70 -24.91 -15.21
N LEU A 29 1.88 -24.19 -14.44
CA LEU A 29 2.06 -22.75 -14.17
C LEU A 29 3.31 -22.53 -13.31
N LYS A 30 4.12 -21.55 -13.70
CA LYS A 30 5.21 -20.99 -12.90
C LYS A 30 4.92 -19.55 -12.54
N ILE A 31 5.18 -19.15 -11.29
CA ILE A 31 5.07 -17.78 -10.77
C ILE A 31 6.41 -17.44 -10.12
N GLY A 32 7.04 -16.33 -10.49
CA GLY A 32 8.39 -16.00 -10.00
C GLY A 32 9.45 -17.08 -10.29
N GLY A 33 9.24 -17.86 -11.37
CA GLY A 33 10.09 -19.00 -11.72
C GLY A 33 9.79 -20.32 -11.00
N LEU A 34 8.96 -20.31 -9.95
CA LEU A 34 8.59 -21.48 -9.14
C LEU A 34 7.33 -22.14 -9.69
N ARG A 35 7.30 -23.49 -9.75
CA ARG A 35 6.10 -24.21 -10.20
C ARG A 35 5.02 -24.15 -9.13
N ALA A 36 3.78 -23.92 -9.55
CA ALA A 36 2.62 -23.91 -8.65
C ALA A 36 2.44 -25.24 -7.91
N THR A 37 2.78 -26.36 -8.55
CA THR A 37 2.75 -27.70 -7.93
C THR A 37 3.70 -27.79 -6.75
N ASP A 38 4.92 -27.29 -6.89
CA ASP A 38 5.97 -27.37 -5.87
C ASP A 38 5.61 -26.45 -4.68
N LEU A 39 4.97 -25.31 -4.96
CA LEU A 39 4.44 -24.41 -3.94
C LEU A 39 3.32 -25.07 -3.12
N VAL A 40 2.36 -25.72 -3.78
CA VAL A 40 1.25 -26.42 -3.09
C VAL A 40 1.75 -27.62 -2.31
N GLU A 41 2.69 -28.40 -2.85
CA GLU A 41 3.30 -29.52 -2.14
C GLU A 41 3.99 -29.07 -0.84
N ARG A 42 4.69 -27.93 -0.90
CA ARG A 42 5.42 -27.40 0.25
C ARG A 42 4.55 -26.68 1.28
N PHE A 43 3.55 -25.91 0.86
CA PHE A 43 2.80 -24.99 1.73
C PHE A 43 1.32 -25.33 1.89
N GLY A 44 0.81 -26.33 1.17
CA GLY A 44 -0.61 -26.71 1.17
C GLY A 44 -1.48 -25.77 0.34
N SER A 45 -2.80 -25.98 0.40
CA SER A 45 -3.82 -25.13 -0.24
C SER A 45 -5.04 -24.96 0.67
N PRO A 46 -5.76 -23.81 0.61
CA PRO A 46 -5.55 -22.66 -0.29
C PRO A 46 -4.29 -21.86 0.03
N LEU A 47 -3.62 -21.32 -1.01
CA LEU A 47 -2.35 -20.59 -0.90
C LEU A 47 -2.39 -19.29 -1.70
N TYR A 48 -2.07 -18.17 -1.04
CA TYR A 48 -1.79 -16.91 -1.71
C TYR A 48 -0.31 -16.84 -2.06
N VAL A 49 -0.01 -16.67 -3.36
CA VAL A 49 1.35 -16.51 -3.87
C VAL A 49 1.51 -15.08 -4.37
N ILE A 50 2.38 -14.32 -3.70
CA ILE A 50 2.68 -12.94 -4.06
C ILE A 50 4.04 -12.92 -4.75
N ASP A 51 4.07 -12.41 -5.97
CA ASP A 51 5.31 -12.17 -6.67
C ASP A 51 5.92 -10.84 -6.20
N GLU A 52 6.92 -10.94 -5.31
CA GLU A 52 7.65 -9.78 -4.75
C GLU A 52 8.26 -8.90 -5.85
N GLY A 53 8.87 -9.50 -6.88
CA GLY A 53 9.50 -8.77 -7.96
C GLY A 53 8.49 -7.91 -8.71
N VAL A 54 7.31 -8.47 -9.01
CA VAL A 54 6.21 -7.72 -9.64
C VAL A 54 5.64 -6.65 -8.72
N ALA A 55 5.49 -6.92 -7.42
CA ALA A 55 4.98 -5.94 -6.46
C ALA A 55 5.91 -4.72 -6.36
N ARG A 56 7.22 -4.96 -6.20
CA ARG A 56 8.25 -3.91 -6.15
C ARG A 56 8.35 -3.13 -7.46
N GLN A 57 8.32 -3.83 -8.59
CA GLN A 57 8.34 -3.20 -9.91
C GLN A 57 7.16 -2.25 -10.09
N ARG A 58 5.94 -2.65 -9.72
CA ARG A 58 4.76 -1.78 -9.78
C ARG A 58 4.89 -0.55 -8.87
N ALA A 59 5.42 -0.73 -7.66
CA ALA A 59 5.67 0.38 -6.74
C ALA A 59 6.61 1.41 -7.37
N ARG A 60 7.73 0.94 -7.94
CA ARG A 60 8.71 1.76 -8.65
C ARG A 60 8.12 2.49 -9.85
N GLU A 61 7.48 1.77 -10.76
CA GLU A 61 6.89 2.33 -11.97
C GLU A 61 5.84 3.41 -11.63
N THR A 62 5.01 3.16 -10.63
CA THR A 62 4.01 4.15 -10.15
C THR A 62 4.70 5.40 -9.60
N ARG A 63 5.71 5.23 -8.74
CA ARG A 63 6.48 6.33 -8.14
C ARG A 63 7.15 7.19 -9.20
N GLU A 64 7.87 6.56 -10.13
CA GLU A 64 8.59 7.26 -11.18
C GLU A 64 7.65 7.93 -12.17
N ALA A 65 6.52 7.30 -12.54
CA ALA A 65 5.55 7.90 -13.44
C ALA A 65 4.93 9.17 -12.85
N LEU A 66 4.46 9.11 -11.60
CA LEU A 66 3.88 10.29 -10.93
C LEU A 66 4.92 11.37 -10.67
N GLN A 67 6.15 11.00 -10.31
CA GLN A 67 7.23 11.97 -10.12
C GLN A 67 7.58 12.69 -11.42
N ARG A 68 7.75 11.97 -12.53
CA ARG A 68 8.03 12.58 -13.84
C ARG A 68 6.96 13.59 -14.24
N GLU A 69 5.68 13.24 -14.12
CA GLU A 69 4.60 14.15 -14.51
C GLU A 69 4.46 15.35 -13.54
N ALA A 70 4.74 15.17 -12.26
CA ALA A 70 4.81 16.26 -11.30
C ALA A 70 5.95 17.25 -11.63
N GLU A 71 7.13 16.74 -11.97
CA GLU A 71 8.29 17.57 -12.34
C GLU A 71 8.00 18.44 -13.57
N ARG A 72 7.23 17.92 -14.54
CA ARG A 72 6.83 18.67 -15.75
C ARG A 72 6.01 19.92 -15.45
N ILE A 73 5.32 19.97 -14.32
CA ILE A 73 4.55 21.13 -13.87
C ILE A 73 5.24 21.89 -12.72
N GLY A 74 6.52 21.61 -12.48
CA GLY A 74 7.32 22.31 -11.46
C GLY A 74 7.01 21.90 -10.02
N THR A 75 6.54 20.67 -9.79
CA THR A 75 6.26 20.14 -8.45
C THR A 75 6.85 18.73 -8.25
N SER A 76 6.62 18.13 -7.09
CA SER A 76 7.03 16.77 -6.74
C SER A 76 5.84 15.92 -6.35
N ALA A 77 5.91 14.62 -6.64
CA ALA A 77 4.90 13.66 -6.20
C ALA A 77 5.40 12.86 -4.98
N THR A 78 4.49 12.58 -4.05
CA THR A 78 4.70 11.55 -3.04
C THR A 78 3.66 10.47 -3.25
N VAL A 79 4.11 9.23 -3.44
CA VAL A 79 3.22 8.09 -3.67
C VAL A 79 3.08 7.30 -2.39
N TYR A 80 1.83 7.04 -1.99
CA TYR A 80 1.51 6.24 -0.82
C TYR A 80 0.94 4.90 -1.25
N TYR A 81 1.45 3.82 -0.66
CA TYR A 81 0.81 2.50 -0.75
C TYR A 81 -0.36 2.45 0.24
N ALA A 82 -1.56 2.14 -0.26
CA ALA A 82 -2.75 2.00 0.56
C ALA A 82 -2.74 0.65 1.30
N GLY A 83 -2.42 0.66 2.60
CA GLY A 83 -2.31 -0.55 3.42
C GLY A 83 -3.56 -1.44 3.41
N LYS A 84 -4.75 -0.83 3.30
CA LYS A 84 -6.03 -1.54 3.18
C LYS A 84 -6.11 -2.55 2.02
N ALA A 85 -5.24 -2.44 1.00
CA ALA A 85 -5.20 -3.39 -0.11
C ALA A 85 -4.67 -4.76 0.35
N PHE A 86 -3.54 -4.77 1.06
CA PHE A 86 -2.98 -5.93 1.76
C PHE A 86 -1.78 -5.47 2.60
N LEU A 87 -1.85 -5.57 3.93
CA LEU A 87 -0.78 -5.11 4.81
C LEU A 87 -0.25 -6.23 5.70
N CYS A 88 1.04 -6.51 5.56
CA CYS A 88 1.85 -7.25 6.52
C CYS A 88 3.22 -6.56 6.62
N VAL A 89 4.01 -6.94 7.63
CA VAL A 89 5.36 -6.36 7.86
C VAL A 89 6.21 -6.41 6.59
N GLU A 90 6.16 -7.54 5.89
CA GLU A 90 7.00 -7.79 4.71
C GLU A 90 6.60 -6.93 3.51
N VAL A 91 5.30 -6.84 3.20
CA VAL A 91 4.82 -5.97 2.11
C VAL A 91 5.07 -4.49 2.44
N ALA A 92 4.82 -4.06 3.68
CA ALA A 92 5.11 -2.70 4.10
C ALA A 92 6.60 -2.36 3.95
N ARG A 93 7.50 -3.29 4.31
CA ARG A 93 8.95 -3.16 4.11
C ARG A 93 9.29 -2.99 2.63
N TRP A 94 8.74 -3.82 1.75
CA TRP A 94 8.99 -3.72 0.30
C TRP A 94 8.58 -2.36 -0.25
N MET A 95 7.39 -1.87 0.13
CA MET A 95 6.89 -0.57 -0.34
C MET A 95 7.75 0.58 0.18
N ALA A 96 8.18 0.54 1.45
CA ALA A 96 9.07 1.54 2.04
C ALA A 96 10.47 1.53 1.39
N GLU A 97 11.03 0.36 1.09
CA GLU A 97 12.30 0.21 0.37
C GLU A 97 12.23 0.73 -1.07
N GLU A 98 11.08 0.54 -1.72
CA GLU A 98 10.77 1.20 -2.99
C GLU A 98 10.33 2.66 -2.77
N GLY A 99 10.64 3.30 -1.65
CA GLY A 99 10.47 4.75 -1.45
C GLY A 99 9.03 5.26 -1.52
N LEU A 100 8.02 4.40 -1.33
CA LEU A 100 6.64 4.83 -1.13
C LEU A 100 6.42 5.21 0.33
N GLY A 101 5.52 6.17 0.55
CA GLY A 101 4.87 6.32 1.85
C GLY A 101 3.86 5.19 2.09
N ILE A 102 3.41 5.04 3.34
CA ILE A 102 2.41 4.03 3.70
C ILE A 102 1.17 4.73 4.25
N ASP A 103 0.03 4.53 3.60
CA ASP A 103 -1.26 4.93 4.16
C ASP A 103 -1.81 3.82 5.05
N VAL A 104 -2.14 4.19 6.28
CA VAL A 104 -2.77 3.33 7.29
C VAL A 104 -4.13 3.90 7.68
N ALA A 105 -5.06 3.05 8.08
CA ALA A 105 -6.45 3.42 8.41
C ALA A 105 -6.84 3.07 9.86
N SER A 106 -5.97 2.40 10.62
CA SER A 106 -6.21 2.04 12.02
C SER A 106 -4.91 1.97 12.83
N GLY A 107 -5.02 1.93 14.16
CA GLY A 107 -3.88 1.73 15.05
C GLY A 107 -3.16 0.38 14.86
N GLY A 108 -3.87 -0.65 14.39
CA GLY A 108 -3.28 -1.94 14.04
C GLY A 108 -2.42 -1.85 12.77
N GLU A 109 -2.93 -1.18 11.74
CA GLU A 109 -2.17 -0.93 10.51
C GLU A 109 -0.94 -0.05 10.77
N LEU A 110 -1.09 1.00 11.60
CA LEU A 110 0.03 1.81 12.05
C LEU A 110 1.11 0.96 12.74
N ALA A 111 0.72 0.05 13.63
CA ALA A 111 1.66 -0.84 14.31
C ALA A 111 2.42 -1.75 13.33
N VAL A 112 1.74 -2.28 12.30
CA VAL A 112 2.39 -3.08 11.25
C VAL A 112 3.37 -2.25 10.44
N ALA A 113 3.00 -1.04 10.03
CA ALA A 113 3.89 -0.15 9.28
C ALA A 113 5.15 0.22 10.07
N LEU A 114 5.00 0.54 11.36
CA LEU A 114 6.14 0.81 12.26
C LEU A 114 7.02 -0.43 12.46
N ALA A 115 6.41 -1.61 12.63
CA ALA A 115 7.15 -2.87 12.75
C ALA A 115 7.91 -3.25 11.47
N ALA A 116 7.46 -2.78 10.31
CA ALA A 116 8.15 -2.91 9.03
C ALA A 116 9.37 -1.99 8.87
N GLY A 117 9.59 -1.07 9.83
CA GLY A 117 10.63 -0.06 9.73
C GLY A 117 10.26 1.11 8.82
N ALA A 118 8.98 1.31 8.48
CA ALA A 118 8.56 2.47 7.72
C ALA A 118 8.87 3.75 8.52
N ALA A 119 9.52 4.72 7.87
CA ALA A 119 9.81 6.01 8.50
C ALA A 119 8.49 6.69 8.91
N PRO A 120 8.26 7.04 10.19
CA PRO A 120 6.98 7.59 10.62
C PRO A 120 6.56 8.85 9.85
N GLY A 121 7.53 9.69 9.48
CA GLY A 121 7.31 10.89 8.67
C GLY A 121 6.77 10.63 7.25
N SER A 122 6.84 9.39 6.77
CA SER A 122 6.33 8.92 5.49
C SER A 122 5.01 8.12 5.62
N ILE A 123 4.39 8.13 6.80
CA ILE A 123 3.10 7.48 7.06
C ILE A 123 1.97 8.53 6.96
N GLY A 124 0.91 8.17 6.22
CA GLY A 124 -0.36 8.89 6.19
C GLY A 124 -1.42 8.15 7.02
N PHE A 125 -2.02 8.80 8.02
CA PHE A 125 -3.03 8.17 8.86
C PHE A 125 -4.45 8.63 8.47
N HIS A 126 -5.17 7.74 7.79
CA HIS A 126 -6.57 7.85 7.41
C HIS A 126 -7.50 7.21 8.44
N GLY A 127 -8.81 7.38 8.25
CA GLY A 127 -9.86 6.78 9.08
C GLY A 127 -10.96 7.80 9.36
N ASN A 128 -12.22 7.38 9.24
CA ASN A 128 -13.38 8.25 9.46
C ASN A 128 -13.80 8.35 10.94
N ASN A 129 -13.19 7.54 11.81
CA ASN A 129 -13.51 7.51 13.24
C ASN A 129 -12.29 7.12 14.07
N LYS A 130 -11.19 7.87 13.95
CA LYS A 130 -9.98 7.62 14.74
C LYS A 130 -10.27 7.86 16.22
N SER A 131 -9.90 6.89 17.05
CA SER A 131 -9.98 7.03 18.51
C SER A 131 -8.89 7.99 19.03
N GLU A 132 -9.12 8.56 20.21
CA GLU A 132 -8.13 9.43 20.86
C GLU A 132 -6.80 8.71 21.12
N SER A 133 -6.85 7.41 21.44
CA SER A 133 -5.66 6.59 21.66
C SER A 133 -4.87 6.34 20.37
N GLU A 134 -5.55 6.16 19.24
CA GLU A 134 -4.93 6.07 17.91
C GLU A 134 -4.29 7.39 17.51
N ILE A 135 -4.98 8.51 17.71
CA ILE A 135 -4.47 9.85 17.42
C ILE A 135 -3.22 10.13 18.27
N ALA A 136 -3.29 9.91 19.59
CA ALA A 136 -2.16 10.11 20.49
C ALA A 136 -0.96 9.25 20.10
N ARG A 137 -1.19 7.98 19.73
CA ARG A 137 -0.12 7.09 19.26
C ARG A 137 0.50 7.57 17.96
N ALA A 138 -0.31 8.02 16.99
CA ALA A 138 0.19 8.53 15.72
C ALA A 138 1.05 9.78 15.91
N VAL A 139 0.60 10.73 16.73
CA VAL A 139 1.36 11.93 17.09
C VAL A 139 2.66 11.56 17.80
N ALA A 140 2.61 10.70 18.81
CA ALA A 140 3.78 10.27 19.57
C ALA A 140 4.81 9.52 18.71
N ALA A 141 4.36 8.73 17.73
CA ALA A 141 5.22 8.04 16.79
C ALA A 141 5.85 8.98 15.74
N GLY A 142 5.39 10.23 15.62
CA GLY A 142 5.85 11.16 14.60
C GLY A 142 5.28 10.87 13.22
N VAL A 143 4.03 10.40 13.15
CA VAL A 143 3.33 10.16 11.88
C VAL A 143 3.34 11.41 11.01
N GLY A 144 3.70 11.22 9.74
CA GLY A 144 3.92 12.30 8.79
C GLY A 144 2.72 13.21 8.62
N THR A 145 1.55 12.64 8.32
CA THR A 145 0.32 13.41 8.10
C THR A 145 -0.89 12.66 8.66
N ILE A 146 -1.77 13.35 9.39
CA ILE A 146 -3.09 12.83 9.78
C ILE A 146 -4.14 13.41 8.83
N ILE A 147 -4.92 12.55 8.19
CA ILE A 147 -6.00 12.96 7.27
C ILE A 147 -7.28 13.07 8.08
N LEU A 148 -7.74 14.30 8.29
CA LEU A 148 -8.92 14.64 9.07
C LEU A 148 -10.19 14.38 8.27
N ASP A 149 -11.18 13.77 8.91
CA ASP A 149 -12.44 13.33 8.32
C ASP A 149 -13.67 13.98 9.00
N SER A 150 -13.50 14.65 10.15
CA SER A 150 -14.58 15.32 10.88
C SER A 150 -14.10 16.54 11.69
N GLU A 151 -15.02 17.42 12.07
CA GLU A 151 -14.73 18.58 12.93
C GLU A 151 -14.24 18.16 14.31
N GLN A 152 -14.85 17.14 14.92
CA GLN A 152 -14.46 16.64 16.24
C GLN A 152 -13.03 16.10 16.24
N GLU A 153 -12.59 15.53 15.12
CA GLU A 153 -11.23 15.03 14.98
C GLU A 153 -10.19 16.16 14.99
N ILE A 154 -10.53 17.36 14.51
CA ILE A 154 -9.64 18.53 14.52
C ILE A 154 -9.22 18.84 15.97
N GLU A 155 -10.19 18.93 16.87
CA GLU A 155 -9.96 19.23 18.29
C GLU A 155 -9.12 18.15 18.96
N ARG A 156 -9.41 16.87 18.67
CA ARG A 156 -8.65 15.72 19.22
C ARG A 156 -7.19 15.72 18.76
N VAL A 157 -6.95 15.95 17.48
CA VAL A 157 -5.58 16.03 16.93
C VAL A 157 -4.84 17.25 17.48
N ALA A 158 -5.51 18.39 17.60
CA ALA A 158 -4.92 19.60 18.20
C ALA A 158 -4.52 19.37 19.67
N ALA A 159 -5.40 18.74 20.46
CA ALA A 159 -5.13 18.40 21.85
C ALA A 159 -3.93 17.45 21.99
N ALA A 160 -3.89 16.37 21.18
CA ALA A 160 -2.78 15.42 21.19
C ALA A 160 -1.44 16.06 20.76
N ALA A 161 -1.46 16.90 19.73
CA ALA A 161 -0.28 17.63 19.26
C ALA A 161 0.25 18.62 20.31
N SER A 162 -0.66 19.36 20.97
CA SER A 162 -0.34 20.28 22.07
C SER A 162 0.28 19.54 23.26
N ALA A 163 -0.34 18.44 23.69
CA ALA A 163 0.18 17.61 24.79
C ALA A 163 1.56 17.02 24.49
N ALA A 164 1.85 16.69 23.23
CA ALA A 164 3.15 16.19 22.79
C ALA A 164 4.17 17.30 22.47
N GLY A 165 3.78 18.58 22.52
CA GLY A 165 4.67 19.70 22.20
C GLY A 165 5.11 19.76 20.73
N VAL A 166 4.30 19.22 19.81
CA VAL A 166 4.61 19.15 18.37
C VAL A 166 3.58 19.87 17.52
N ARG A 167 3.97 20.24 16.29
CA ARG A 167 3.04 20.69 15.26
C ARG A 167 2.74 19.55 14.29
N GLN A 168 1.63 18.85 14.51
CA GLN A 168 1.20 17.77 13.63
C GLN A 168 0.79 18.32 12.26
N ARG A 169 1.34 17.76 11.17
CA ARG A 169 0.83 18.05 9.83
C ARG A 169 -0.48 17.32 9.61
N VAL A 170 -1.44 18.02 9.00
CA VAL A 170 -2.76 17.48 8.70
C VAL A 170 -3.14 17.76 7.25
N ARG A 171 -4.08 16.96 6.72
CA ARG A 171 -4.82 17.24 5.49
C ARG A 171 -6.31 17.08 5.78
N LEU A 172 -7.16 17.81 5.06
CA LEU A 172 -8.61 17.65 5.14
C LEU A 172 -9.08 16.71 4.02
N ARG A 173 -9.90 15.72 4.35
CA ARG A 173 -10.60 14.94 3.33
C ARG A 173 -11.80 15.73 2.83
N VAL A 174 -11.86 15.97 1.51
CA VAL A 174 -12.92 16.75 0.87
C VAL A 174 -13.73 15.85 -0.05
N ASN A 175 -15.05 15.88 0.09
CA ASN A 175 -15.98 15.25 -0.85
C ASN A 175 -16.27 16.25 -1.98
N SER A 176 -15.68 16.04 -3.16
CA SER A 176 -15.82 16.92 -4.32
C SER A 176 -17.12 16.71 -5.12
N GLY A 177 -17.92 15.71 -4.77
CA GLY A 177 -19.11 15.31 -5.54
C GLY A 177 -18.80 14.50 -6.81
N VAL A 178 -17.54 14.14 -7.05
CA VAL A 178 -17.17 13.17 -8.09
C VAL A 178 -17.23 11.77 -7.49
N HIS A 179 -18.12 10.93 -8.01
CA HIS A 179 -18.20 9.52 -7.65
C HIS A 179 -17.15 8.72 -8.44
N ALA A 180 -16.45 7.81 -7.77
CA ALA A 180 -15.50 6.87 -8.36
C ALA A 180 -16.16 5.53 -8.65
#